data_AF-A0A4R8A3A1-F1
#
_entry.id   AF-A0A4R8A3A1-F1
#
_cell.length_a   1.000
_cell.length_b   1.000
_cell.length_c   1.000
_cell.angle_alpha   90.00
_cell.angle_beta   90.00
_cell.angle_gamma   90.00
#
_symmetry.space_group_name_H-M   'P 1'
#
loop_
_entity.id
_entity.type
_entity.pdbx_description
1 polymer ?
#
loop_
_entity_poly.entity_id
_entity_poly.type
_entity_poly.pdbx_seq_one_letter_code
_entity_poly.pdbx_strand_id
1 'polypeptide(L)'
;MFIKAEGPQLTPDQARDLDDAYFTSRPLEYYSARIASLIAVAESGERNRSGDVGAAFLAALEIDDEAKILDFDGSDRRLQVATDSLAVRQHAAEALVRLYHSVAIGRVPGDTAACMWVAISDGPVAVRELANQAAERLASDDGRQTFWTLVLPSEAGEKPAPENDVALNVMGAWLQYAILLLQRDDVSVNVAGNKIKHGLAVRSRDDVRLVFTKQPPSSDGTMPLSAVSGPGAIDIFSSETLSYLVRPSRQNGRKQPLELTTLSLVPAMLLAETWMLAATHAAMFYIAATQHFAGRKASLPKYPSLPLGPTPQQLLGDSVIGMRFPVTTPPNGGPVDRFAGLASQLGFASLEIDFENKTSVELVNDTHTIESEKHTASPDEGKLSVSDDVPIAEPTKHSES
;
A
#
# COMPACT_ATOMS: atom_id res chain seq x y z
N MET A 1 -34.64 -1.25 2.78
CA MET A 1 -34.96 -1.84 4.10
C MET A 1 -35.40 -0.72 5.01
N PHE A 2 -36.56 -0.83 5.67
CA PHE A 2 -37.05 0.17 6.61
C PHE A 2 -37.27 -0.54 7.95
N ILE A 3 -36.42 -0.25 8.93
CA ILE A 3 -36.50 -0.83 10.28
C ILE A 3 -37.14 0.21 11.19
N LYS A 4 -38.19 -0.16 11.90
CA LYS A 4 -38.83 0.70 12.90
C LYS A 4 -37.99 0.71 14.17
N ALA A 5 -37.77 1.87 14.79
CA ALA A 5 -37.13 1.95 16.10
C ALA A 5 -38.06 1.41 17.20
N GLU A 6 -37.55 0.49 18.03
CA GLU A 6 -38.33 -0.21 19.08
C GLU A 6 -37.76 -0.03 20.49
N GLY A 7 -36.65 0.71 20.63
CA GLY A 7 -36.02 0.97 21.92
C GLY A 7 -34.60 1.52 21.79
N PRO A 8 -33.89 1.68 22.92
CA PRO A 8 -32.50 2.13 22.96
C PRO A 8 -31.48 1.06 22.55
N GLN A 9 -31.90 -0.20 22.41
CA GLN A 9 -31.08 -1.33 21.98
C GLN A 9 -31.78 -2.05 20.83
N LEU A 10 -31.00 -2.75 20.00
CA LEU A 10 -31.57 -3.58 18.94
C LEU A 10 -32.38 -4.73 19.55
N THR A 11 -33.56 -4.99 18.99
CA THR A 11 -34.24 -6.26 19.20
C THR A 11 -33.53 -7.37 18.42
N PRO A 12 -33.68 -8.64 18.81
CA PRO A 12 -33.07 -9.76 18.08
C PRO A 12 -33.47 -9.81 16.59
N ASP A 13 -34.70 -9.41 16.26
CA ASP A 13 -35.15 -9.35 14.87
C ASP A 13 -34.52 -8.18 14.11
N GLN A 14 -34.38 -7.00 14.72
CA GLN A 14 -33.65 -5.88 14.11
C GLN A 14 -32.17 -6.22 13.87
N ALA A 15 -31.52 -6.85 14.84
CA ALA A 15 -30.13 -7.29 14.72
C ALA A 15 -29.97 -8.30 13.58
N ARG A 16 -30.86 -9.30 13.49
CA ARG A 16 -30.87 -10.28 12.41
C ARG A 16 -31.08 -9.62 11.05
N ASP A 17 -32.08 -8.75 10.95
CA ASP A 17 -32.44 -8.05 9.72
C ASP A 17 -31.27 -7.20 9.20
N LEU A 18 -30.57 -6.49 10.11
CA LEU A 18 -29.37 -5.72 9.78
C LEU A 18 -28.24 -6.63 9.30
N ASP A 19 -27.95 -7.72 10.01
CA ASP A 19 -26.89 -8.65 9.61
C ASP A 19 -27.23 -9.38 8.31
N ASP A 20 -28.50 -9.69 8.04
CA ASP A 20 -28.96 -10.25 6.76
C ASP A 20 -28.66 -9.28 5.60
N ALA A 21 -28.90 -7.98 5.79
CA ALA A 21 -28.56 -6.95 4.82
C ALA A 21 -27.04 -6.78 4.67
N TYR A 22 -26.31 -6.79 5.78
CA TYR A 22 -24.85 -6.65 5.77
C TYR A 22 -24.18 -7.82 5.05
N PHE A 23 -24.49 -9.07 5.42
CA PHE A 23 -23.82 -10.27 4.91
C PHE A 23 -24.17 -10.64 3.46
N THR A 24 -25.13 -9.96 2.84
CA THR A 24 -25.38 -10.04 1.39
C THR A 24 -24.54 -9.04 0.58
N SER A 25 -23.71 -8.24 1.25
CA SER A 25 -22.75 -7.34 0.61
C SER A 25 -21.66 -8.11 -0.15
N ARG A 26 -20.99 -7.40 -1.06
CA ARG A 26 -19.97 -7.93 -1.98
C ARG A 26 -18.63 -7.21 -1.78
N PRO A 27 -17.95 -7.44 -0.64
CA PRO A 27 -16.78 -6.64 -0.27
C PRO A 27 -15.60 -6.84 -1.22
N LEU A 28 -15.37 -8.06 -1.72
CA LEU A 28 -14.29 -8.27 -2.69
C LEU A 28 -14.56 -7.51 -3.97
N GLU A 29 -15.78 -7.60 -4.51
CA GLU A 29 -16.14 -6.92 -5.74
C GLU A 29 -16.11 -5.41 -5.62
N TYR A 30 -16.46 -4.86 -4.44
CA TYR A 30 -16.27 -3.45 -4.15
C TYR A 30 -14.81 -3.03 -4.32
N TYR A 31 -13.86 -3.73 -3.68
CA TYR A 31 -12.44 -3.38 -3.78
C TYR A 31 -11.87 -3.70 -5.17
N SER A 32 -12.26 -4.81 -5.80
CA SER A 32 -11.85 -5.13 -7.17
C SER A 32 -12.31 -4.08 -8.17
N ALA A 33 -13.54 -3.56 -8.05
CA ALA A 33 -14.02 -2.49 -8.91
C ALA A 33 -13.24 -1.18 -8.70
N ARG A 34 -12.90 -0.85 -7.45
CA ARG A 34 -12.06 0.32 -7.13
C ARG A 34 -10.65 0.19 -7.71
N ILE A 35 -10.02 -0.98 -7.56
CA ILE A 35 -8.71 -1.28 -8.14
C ILE A 35 -8.76 -1.16 -9.66
N ALA A 36 -9.73 -1.81 -10.32
CA ALA A 36 -9.89 -1.77 -11.76
C ALA A 36 -10.12 -0.35 -12.28
N SER A 37 -10.92 0.46 -11.56
CA SER A 37 -11.13 1.86 -11.90
C SER A 37 -9.84 2.68 -11.85
N LEU A 38 -9.00 2.48 -10.83
CA LEU A 38 -7.74 3.21 -10.69
C LEU A 38 -6.72 2.80 -11.75
N ILE A 39 -6.63 1.49 -12.07
CA ILE A 39 -5.81 0.98 -13.18
C ILE A 39 -6.28 1.60 -14.50
N ALA A 40 -7.58 1.56 -14.78
CA ALA A 40 -8.14 2.10 -16.02
C ALA A 40 -7.91 3.62 -16.15
N VAL A 41 -7.92 4.37 -15.05
CA VAL A 41 -7.60 5.81 -15.06
C VAL A 41 -6.11 6.03 -15.32
N ALA A 42 -5.25 5.23 -14.70
CA ALA A 42 -3.79 5.30 -14.89
C ALA A 42 -3.36 4.98 -16.32
N GLU A 43 -4.03 4.00 -16.96
CA GLU A 43 -3.74 3.57 -18.33
C GLU A 43 -4.42 4.43 -19.39
N SER A 44 -5.54 5.09 -19.06
CA SER A 44 -6.24 5.95 -20.00
C SER A 44 -5.49 7.27 -20.22
N GLY A 45 -5.16 7.55 -21.47
CA GLY A 45 -4.75 8.90 -21.91
C GLY A 45 -5.88 9.94 -21.73
N GLU A 46 -5.68 11.13 -22.29
CA GLU A 46 -6.72 12.18 -22.33
C GLU A 46 -7.99 11.62 -22.99
N ARG A 47 -9.04 11.39 -22.19
CA ARG A 47 -10.34 10.98 -22.72
C ARG A 47 -11.06 12.22 -23.24
N ASN A 48 -11.50 12.14 -24.49
CA ASN A 48 -12.45 13.10 -25.06
C ASN A 48 -13.76 13.03 -24.25
N ARG A 49 -14.12 14.15 -23.59
CA ARG A 49 -15.28 14.26 -22.69
C ARG A 49 -16.56 14.69 -23.41
N SER A 50 -16.86 14.10 -24.55
CA SER A 50 -18.13 14.35 -25.26
C SER A 50 -19.28 13.56 -24.63
N GLY A 51 -19.81 14.04 -23.50
CA GLY A 51 -21.06 13.56 -22.91
C GLY A 51 -22.03 14.71 -22.62
N ASP A 52 -23.30 14.57 -23.04
CA ASP A 52 -24.36 15.60 -22.96
C ASP A 52 -24.60 16.18 -21.55
N VAL A 53 -24.24 15.47 -20.49
CA VAL A 53 -24.39 15.95 -19.09
C VAL A 53 -23.41 17.07 -18.76
N GLY A 54 -22.22 17.08 -19.37
CA GLY A 54 -21.21 18.13 -19.17
C GLY A 54 -21.69 19.48 -19.70
N ALA A 55 -22.31 19.49 -20.87
CA ALA A 55 -22.75 20.72 -21.54
C ALA A 55 -23.78 21.53 -20.71
N ALA A 56 -24.75 20.85 -20.09
CA ALA A 56 -25.76 21.53 -19.27
C ALA A 56 -25.19 22.11 -17.97
N PHE A 57 -24.24 21.41 -17.34
CA PHE A 57 -23.54 21.89 -16.14
C PHE A 57 -22.66 23.10 -16.44
N LEU A 58 -21.91 23.06 -17.55
CA LEU A 58 -21.04 24.15 -17.99
C LEU A 58 -21.84 25.40 -18.38
N ALA A 59 -22.95 25.22 -19.09
CA ALA A 59 -23.86 26.30 -19.44
C ALA A 59 -24.49 26.97 -18.20
N ALA A 60 -24.83 26.20 -17.16
CA ALA A 60 -25.37 26.74 -15.92
C ALA A 60 -24.34 27.55 -15.10
N LEU A 61 -23.05 27.30 -15.31
CA LEU A 61 -21.95 28.04 -14.69
C LEU A 61 -21.44 29.20 -15.56
N GLU A 62 -22.08 29.45 -16.72
CA GLU A 62 -21.64 30.43 -17.71
C GLU A 62 -20.19 30.23 -18.16
N ILE A 63 -19.78 28.96 -18.32
CA ILE A 63 -18.43 28.66 -18.73
C ILE A 63 -18.38 28.25 -20.19
N ASP A 64 -17.91 29.19 -20.99
CA ASP A 64 -17.87 29.11 -22.46
C ASP A 64 -16.68 28.31 -23.00
N ASP A 65 -15.75 27.92 -22.12
CA ASP A 65 -14.51 27.22 -22.47
C ASP A 65 -14.20 26.15 -21.43
N GLU A 66 -14.71 24.94 -21.66
CA GLU A 66 -14.52 23.75 -20.80
C GLU A 66 -13.03 23.46 -20.54
N ALA A 67 -12.18 23.74 -21.54
CA ALA A 67 -10.75 23.50 -21.47
C ALA A 67 -10.03 24.43 -20.46
N LYS A 68 -10.64 25.56 -20.08
CA LYS A 68 -10.07 26.50 -19.10
C LYS A 68 -10.49 26.23 -17.66
N ILE A 69 -11.55 25.47 -17.42
CA ILE A 69 -12.03 25.15 -16.06
C ILE A 69 -11.25 24.00 -15.46
N LEU A 70 -10.98 23.02 -16.30
CA LEU A 70 -10.38 21.75 -15.94
C LEU A 70 -8.96 21.72 -16.49
N ASP A 71 -8.19 22.75 -16.14
CA ASP A 71 -6.75 22.80 -16.39
C ASP A 71 -6.06 21.90 -15.37
N PHE A 72 -6.16 20.60 -15.62
CA PHE A 72 -5.38 19.58 -14.93
C PHE A 72 -4.73 18.70 -15.99
N ASP A 73 -3.47 18.34 -15.78
CA ASP A 73 -2.70 17.63 -16.79
C ASP A 73 -2.56 16.13 -16.45
N GLY A 74 -1.67 15.45 -17.17
CA GLY A 74 -1.33 14.05 -16.89
C GLY A 74 -0.66 13.86 -15.51
N SER A 75 0.08 14.85 -15.01
CA SER A 75 0.68 14.83 -13.66
C SER A 75 -0.39 14.87 -12.58
N ASP A 76 -1.33 15.81 -12.67
CA ASP A 76 -2.43 15.91 -11.70
C ASP A 76 -3.22 14.59 -11.60
N ARG A 77 -3.46 13.96 -12.74
CA ARG A 77 -4.12 12.65 -12.80
C ARG A 77 -3.29 11.56 -12.12
N ARG A 78 -1.98 11.48 -12.38
CA ARG A 78 -1.09 10.49 -11.73
C ARG A 78 -1.05 10.69 -10.22
N LEU A 79 -0.94 11.94 -9.76
CA LEU A 79 -0.95 12.28 -8.34
C LEU A 79 -2.28 11.90 -7.66
N GLN A 80 -3.40 12.12 -8.35
CA GLN A 80 -4.71 11.69 -7.86
C GLN A 80 -4.80 10.15 -7.77
N VAL A 81 -4.37 9.43 -8.80
CA VAL A 81 -4.33 7.95 -8.77
C VAL A 81 -3.46 7.45 -7.62
N ALA A 82 -2.29 8.03 -7.40
CA ALA A 82 -1.40 7.66 -6.30
C ALA A 82 -2.05 7.89 -4.94
N THR A 83 -2.67 9.07 -4.75
CA THR A 83 -3.36 9.43 -3.52
C THR A 83 -4.56 8.52 -3.25
N ASP A 84 -5.38 8.23 -4.26
CA ASP A 84 -6.53 7.35 -4.15
C ASP A 84 -6.13 5.88 -3.93
N SER A 85 -5.01 5.45 -4.50
CA SER A 85 -4.43 4.12 -4.24
C SER A 85 -4.03 3.96 -2.77
N LEU A 86 -3.44 5.00 -2.17
CA LEU A 86 -3.16 5.00 -0.73
C LEU A 86 -4.45 4.96 0.10
N ALA A 87 -5.46 5.76 -0.27
CA ALA A 87 -6.72 5.83 0.45
C ALA A 87 -7.49 4.50 0.42
N VAL A 88 -7.59 3.86 -0.75
CA VAL A 88 -8.28 2.56 -0.89
C VAL A 88 -7.53 1.46 -0.12
N ARG A 89 -6.19 1.46 -0.13
CA ARG A 89 -5.38 0.55 0.67
C ARG A 89 -5.65 0.71 2.16
N GLN A 90 -5.75 1.95 2.63
CA GLN A 90 -6.05 2.23 4.02
C GLN A 90 -7.48 1.80 4.41
N HIS A 91 -8.46 2.01 3.53
CA HIS A 91 -9.83 1.52 3.76
C HIS A 91 -9.89 0.00 3.85
N ALA A 92 -9.17 -0.72 2.98
CA ALA A 92 -9.10 -2.18 3.02
C ALA A 92 -8.45 -2.69 4.31
N ALA A 93 -7.37 -2.04 4.77
CA ALA A 93 -6.72 -2.36 6.03
C ALA A 93 -7.66 -2.15 7.22
N GLU A 94 -8.31 -0.99 7.32
CA GLU A 94 -9.24 -0.71 8.41
C GLU A 94 -10.46 -1.66 8.40
N ALA A 95 -11.05 -1.92 7.23
CA ALA A 95 -12.15 -2.85 7.10
C ALA A 95 -11.78 -4.27 7.56
N LEU A 96 -10.60 -4.77 7.15
CA LEU A 96 -10.08 -6.06 7.58
C LEU A 96 -9.91 -6.14 9.09
N VAL A 97 -9.28 -5.14 9.71
CA VAL A 97 -9.04 -5.15 11.16
C VAL A 97 -10.34 -4.99 11.95
N ARG A 98 -11.29 -4.16 11.49
CA ARG A 98 -12.63 -4.03 12.11
C ARG A 98 -13.40 -5.34 12.06
N LEU A 99 -13.38 -6.02 10.90
CA LEU A 99 -14.04 -7.32 10.77
C LEU A 99 -13.39 -8.34 11.71
N TYR A 100 -12.06 -8.45 11.69
CA TYR A 100 -11.32 -9.36 12.59
C TYR A 100 -11.64 -9.11 14.05
N HIS A 101 -11.59 -7.86 14.50
CA HIS A 101 -11.95 -7.49 15.86
C HIS A 101 -13.38 -7.92 16.20
N SER A 102 -14.34 -7.63 15.32
CA SER A 102 -15.75 -7.94 15.57
C SER A 102 -16.03 -9.45 15.66
N VAL A 103 -15.38 -10.27 14.83
CA VAL A 103 -15.57 -11.73 14.84
C VAL A 103 -14.74 -12.45 15.90
N ALA A 104 -13.56 -11.94 16.26
CA ALA A 104 -12.61 -12.62 17.15
C ALA A 104 -12.62 -12.11 18.60
N ILE A 105 -13.18 -10.92 18.85
CA ILE A 105 -13.18 -10.23 20.15
C ILE A 105 -14.59 -9.74 20.51
N GLY A 106 -15.28 -9.10 19.57
CA GLY A 106 -16.52 -8.35 19.81
C GLY A 106 -17.75 -9.16 20.24
N ARG A 107 -17.70 -10.50 20.25
CA ARG A 107 -18.81 -11.33 20.73
C ARG A 107 -18.72 -11.55 22.23
N VAL A 108 -19.46 -10.76 23.01
CA VAL A 108 -19.66 -11.03 24.44
C VAL A 108 -20.58 -12.26 24.59
N PRO A 109 -20.14 -13.34 25.26
CA PRO A 109 -21.01 -14.48 25.53
C PRO A 109 -22.23 -14.05 26.36
N GLY A 110 -23.45 -14.27 25.83
CA GLY A 110 -24.71 -13.97 26.51
C GLY A 110 -25.45 -12.73 26.01
N ASP A 111 -24.90 -11.98 25.06
CA ASP A 111 -25.63 -10.89 24.41
C ASP A 111 -26.57 -11.43 23.32
N THR A 112 -27.87 -11.43 23.62
CA THR A 112 -28.92 -12.02 22.78
C THR A 112 -29.24 -11.20 21.52
N ALA A 113 -28.68 -10.00 21.37
CA ALA A 113 -28.89 -9.11 20.22
C ALA A 113 -27.57 -8.69 19.53
N ALA A 114 -26.52 -9.52 19.61
CA ALA A 114 -25.24 -9.25 18.97
C ALA A 114 -25.42 -9.10 17.44
N CYS A 115 -25.23 -7.88 16.93
CA CYS A 115 -25.26 -7.53 15.51
C CYS A 115 -23.85 -7.24 15.01
N MET A 116 -23.39 -7.97 14.00
CA MET A 116 -22.07 -7.79 13.40
C MET A 116 -21.93 -6.41 12.78
N TRP A 117 -22.95 -5.92 12.09
CA TRP A 117 -22.88 -4.62 11.44
C TRP A 117 -22.74 -3.49 12.46
N VAL A 118 -23.43 -3.57 13.60
CA VAL A 118 -23.23 -2.63 14.73
C VAL A 118 -21.83 -2.78 15.31
N ALA A 119 -21.35 -3.99 15.58
CA ALA A 119 -20.00 -4.20 16.13
C ALA A 119 -18.90 -3.58 15.26
N ILE A 120 -19.03 -3.65 13.93
CA ILE A 120 -18.09 -3.04 12.99
C ILE A 120 -18.20 -1.51 12.99
N SER A 121 -19.43 -1.00 13.05
CA SER A 121 -19.74 0.44 12.95
C SER A 121 -19.42 1.21 14.23
N ASP A 122 -19.79 0.64 15.38
CA ASP A 122 -19.68 1.22 16.71
C ASP A 122 -18.51 0.65 17.52
N GLY A 123 -17.70 -0.23 16.91
CA GLY A 123 -16.44 -0.70 17.49
C GLY A 123 -15.50 0.45 17.86
N PRO A 124 -14.36 0.17 18.52
CA PRO A 124 -13.52 1.20 19.13
C PRO A 124 -13.29 2.42 18.22
N VAL A 125 -13.73 3.59 18.71
CA VAL A 125 -13.67 4.86 17.94
C VAL A 125 -12.21 5.19 17.61
N ALA A 126 -11.30 4.91 18.55
CA ALA A 126 -9.87 5.06 18.33
C ALA A 126 -9.32 3.88 17.52
N VAL A 127 -8.97 4.12 16.25
CA VAL A 127 -8.36 3.12 15.35
C VAL A 127 -7.11 2.46 15.97
N ARG A 128 -6.35 3.21 16.78
CA ARG A 128 -5.19 2.67 17.49
C ARG A 128 -5.58 1.63 18.55
N GLU A 129 -6.65 1.88 19.28
CA GLU A 129 -7.18 0.94 20.28
C GLU A 129 -7.69 -0.33 19.60
N LEU A 130 -8.48 -0.18 18.53
CA LEU A 130 -8.93 -1.27 17.67
C LEU A 130 -7.75 -2.16 17.24
N ALA A 131 -6.70 -1.54 16.68
CA ALA A 131 -5.56 -2.27 16.16
C ALA A 131 -4.74 -2.94 17.27
N ASN A 132 -4.60 -2.32 18.44
CA ASN A 132 -3.94 -2.92 19.61
C ASN A 132 -4.67 -4.17 20.10
N GLN A 133 -5.98 -4.09 20.27
CA GLN A 133 -6.79 -5.24 20.69
C GLN A 133 -6.72 -6.38 19.66
N ALA A 134 -6.78 -6.04 18.36
CA ALA A 134 -6.60 -7.02 17.29
C ALA A 134 -5.20 -7.68 17.31
N ALA A 135 -4.14 -6.90 17.53
CA ALA A 135 -2.77 -7.41 17.62
C ALA A 135 -2.61 -8.38 18.80
N GLU A 136 -3.08 -7.99 19.99
CA GLU A 136 -3.03 -8.79 21.21
C GLU A 136 -3.80 -10.10 21.03
N ARG A 137 -5.01 -10.04 20.43
CA ARG A 137 -5.79 -11.23 20.13
C ARG A 137 -5.05 -12.15 19.18
N LEU A 138 -4.56 -11.63 18.06
CA LEU A 138 -3.88 -12.43 17.04
C LEU A 138 -2.58 -13.07 17.55
N ALA A 139 -1.91 -12.44 18.51
CA ALA A 139 -0.69 -12.97 19.15
C ALA A 139 -0.97 -14.09 20.17
N SER A 140 -2.20 -14.20 20.68
CA SER A 140 -2.60 -15.25 21.63
C SER A 140 -2.77 -16.62 20.94
N ASP A 141 -2.55 -17.71 21.68
CA ASP A 141 -2.75 -19.08 21.16
C ASP A 141 -4.17 -19.29 20.63
N ASP A 142 -5.16 -18.86 21.41
CA ASP A 142 -6.58 -18.96 21.07
C ASP A 142 -6.93 -18.09 19.85
N GLY A 143 -6.36 -16.89 19.73
CA GLY A 143 -6.59 -16.03 18.57
C GLY A 143 -5.94 -16.55 17.29
N ARG A 144 -4.76 -17.20 17.38
CA ARG A 144 -4.15 -17.92 16.24
C ARG A 144 -5.03 -19.06 15.76
N GLN A 145 -5.54 -19.87 16.69
CA GLN A 145 -6.43 -20.98 16.36
C GLN A 145 -7.79 -20.49 15.81
N THR A 146 -8.34 -19.43 16.41
CA THR A 146 -9.57 -18.77 15.94
C THR A 146 -9.40 -18.22 14.53
N PHE A 147 -8.24 -17.65 14.19
CA PHE A 147 -8.01 -17.12 12.85
C PHE A 147 -8.22 -18.20 11.77
N TRP A 148 -7.80 -19.44 12.00
CA TRP A 148 -7.95 -20.50 11.01
C TRP A 148 -9.41 -20.81 10.69
N THR A 149 -10.26 -20.83 11.71
CA THR A 149 -11.70 -21.08 11.57
C THR A 149 -12.46 -19.90 11.01
N LEU A 150 -11.85 -18.71 11.02
CA LEU A 150 -12.43 -17.51 10.42
C LEU A 150 -12.16 -17.41 8.93
N VAL A 151 -11.12 -18.04 8.41
CA VAL A 151 -10.74 -17.87 7.00
C VAL A 151 -11.06 -19.09 6.14
N LEU A 152 -11.01 -20.31 6.68
CA LEU A 152 -11.30 -21.53 5.92
C LEU A 152 -12.71 -22.08 6.17
N PRO A 153 -13.42 -22.55 5.13
CA PRO A 153 -14.67 -23.30 5.29
C PRO A 153 -14.43 -24.60 6.06
N SER A 154 -15.41 -25.02 6.87
CA SER A 154 -15.33 -26.28 7.63
C SER A 154 -15.10 -27.51 6.75
N GLU A 155 -15.59 -27.48 5.51
CA GLU A 155 -15.43 -28.53 4.48
C GLU A 155 -13.97 -28.68 4.02
N ALA A 156 -13.14 -27.64 4.15
CA ALA A 156 -11.71 -27.70 3.82
C ALA A 156 -10.88 -28.47 4.87
N GLY A 157 -11.48 -28.81 6.02
CA GLY A 157 -10.82 -29.46 7.15
C GLY A 157 -10.76 -30.99 7.09
N GLU A 158 -11.48 -31.66 6.18
CA GLU A 158 -11.50 -33.13 6.13
C GLU A 158 -10.20 -33.73 5.57
N LYS A 159 -9.48 -32.98 4.72
CA LYS A 159 -8.07 -33.17 4.36
C LYS A 159 -7.48 -31.82 3.95
N PRO A 160 -6.71 -31.13 4.81
CA PRO A 160 -6.10 -29.87 4.42
C PRO A 160 -5.13 -30.13 3.26
N ALA A 161 -5.41 -29.51 2.10
CA ALA A 161 -4.46 -29.46 1.01
C ALA A 161 -3.25 -28.63 1.47
N PRO A 162 -2.00 -28.96 1.09
CA PRO A 162 -0.82 -28.14 1.42
C PRO A 162 -0.98 -26.65 1.04
N GLU A 163 -1.78 -26.38 0.00
CA GLU A 163 -2.13 -25.04 -0.45
C GLU A 163 -2.93 -24.22 0.59
N ASN A 164 -3.73 -24.88 1.43
CA ASN A 164 -4.49 -24.21 2.50
C ASN A 164 -3.56 -23.63 3.56
N ASP A 165 -2.51 -24.36 3.94
CA ASP A 165 -1.53 -23.89 4.93
C ASP A 165 -0.75 -22.68 4.38
N VAL A 166 -0.38 -22.72 3.10
CA VAL A 166 0.29 -21.59 2.43
C VAL A 166 -0.63 -20.37 2.41
N ALA A 167 -1.88 -20.54 1.97
CA ALA A 167 -2.88 -19.48 1.94
C ALA A 167 -3.12 -18.86 3.32
N LEU A 168 -3.27 -19.68 4.36
CA LEU A 168 -3.45 -19.24 5.74
C LEU A 168 -2.27 -18.39 6.21
N ASN A 169 -1.04 -18.84 5.95
CA ASN A 169 0.15 -18.08 6.32
C ASN A 169 0.23 -16.73 5.60
N VAL A 170 -0.11 -16.71 4.30
CA VAL A 170 -0.15 -15.48 3.50
C VAL A 170 -1.21 -14.51 4.06
N MET A 171 -2.43 -14.97 4.27
CA MET A 171 -3.52 -14.14 4.79
C MET A 171 -3.26 -13.66 6.22
N GLY A 172 -2.68 -14.53 7.08
CA GLY A 172 -2.25 -14.16 8.42
C GLY A 172 -1.19 -13.05 8.40
N ALA A 173 -0.23 -13.13 7.48
CA ALA A 173 0.77 -12.08 7.28
C ALA A 173 0.13 -10.76 6.80
N TRP A 174 -0.88 -10.82 5.92
CA TRP A 174 -1.61 -9.63 5.47
C TRP A 174 -2.51 -9.02 6.55
N LEU A 175 -3.10 -9.81 7.43
CA LEU A 175 -3.81 -9.30 8.61
C LEU A 175 -2.83 -8.59 9.58
N GLN A 176 -1.67 -9.19 9.85
CA GLN A 176 -0.63 -8.55 10.66
C GLN A 176 -0.15 -7.24 10.03
N TYR A 177 0.02 -7.22 8.71
CA TYR A 177 0.39 -6.02 7.96
C TYR A 177 -0.71 -4.94 8.03
N ALA A 178 -1.98 -5.32 7.93
CA ALA A 178 -3.11 -4.40 8.11
C ALA A 178 -3.06 -3.73 9.48
N ILE A 179 -2.84 -4.52 10.54
CA ILE A 179 -2.69 -4.04 11.92
C ILE A 179 -1.49 -3.08 12.01
N LEU A 180 -0.34 -3.42 11.42
CA LEU A 180 0.85 -2.57 11.39
C LEU A 180 0.57 -1.22 10.71
N LEU A 181 -0.16 -1.20 9.59
CA LEU A 181 -0.53 0.04 8.89
C LEU A 181 -1.36 0.99 9.78
N LEU A 182 -2.18 0.44 10.67
CA LEU A 182 -3.02 1.20 11.60
C LEU A 182 -2.27 1.66 12.85
N GLN A 183 -1.24 0.92 13.28
CA GLN A 183 -0.50 1.18 14.52
C GLN A 183 0.79 1.96 14.35
N ARG A 184 1.46 1.86 13.19
CA ARG A 184 2.82 2.36 13.05
C ARG A 184 2.89 3.86 13.27
N ASP A 185 3.86 4.26 14.09
CA ASP A 185 4.09 5.65 14.48
C ASP A 185 5.38 6.21 13.87
N ASP A 186 6.20 5.40 13.20
CA ASP A 186 7.46 5.83 12.61
C ASP A 186 7.24 6.77 11.42
N VAL A 187 6.35 6.40 10.50
CA VAL A 187 5.73 7.23 9.45
C VAL A 187 4.23 6.96 9.51
N SER A 188 3.46 7.73 10.28
CA SER A 188 2.06 7.40 10.60
C SER A 188 1.12 7.37 9.38
N VAL A 189 1.08 6.25 8.65
CA VAL A 189 0.31 6.06 7.41
C VAL A 189 -1.19 6.23 7.65
N ASN A 190 -1.68 5.78 8.81
CA ASN A 190 -3.07 5.99 9.22
C ASN A 190 -3.45 7.47 9.32
N VAL A 191 -2.51 8.33 9.76
CA VAL A 191 -2.74 9.78 9.80
C VAL A 191 -2.85 10.35 8.39
N ALA A 192 -2.05 9.86 7.43
CA ALA A 192 -2.17 10.26 6.04
C ALA A 192 -3.57 9.91 5.50
N GLY A 193 -4.04 8.68 5.72
CA GLY A 193 -5.38 8.23 5.32
C GLY A 193 -6.50 9.12 5.90
N ASN A 194 -6.43 9.44 7.20
CA ASN A 194 -7.39 10.35 7.84
C ASN A 194 -7.34 11.76 7.24
N LYS A 195 -6.16 12.28 6.89
CA LYS A 195 -6.03 13.61 6.28
C LYS A 195 -6.55 13.67 4.85
N ILE A 196 -6.42 12.56 4.10
CA ILE A 196 -7.06 12.43 2.79
C ILE A 196 -8.58 12.46 2.96
N LYS A 197 -9.12 11.63 3.87
CA LYS A 197 -10.55 11.54 4.16
C LYS A 197 -11.18 12.87 4.59
N HIS A 198 -10.47 13.72 5.35
CA HIS A 198 -11.02 14.92 5.98
C HIS A 198 -10.73 16.24 5.24
N GLY A 199 -10.55 16.21 3.91
CA GLY A 199 -10.42 17.44 3.12
C GLY A 199 -8.99 17.73 2.65
N LEU A 200 -8.25 16.69 2.29
CA LEU A 200 -6.95 16.78 1.62
C LEU A 200 -5.93 17.67 2.36
N ALA A 201 -5.76 17.45 3.67
CA ALA A 201 -4.70 18.09 4.47
C ALA A 201 -3.31 17.44 4.22
N VAL A 202 -3.03 17.14 2.95
CA VAL A 202 -1.86 16.44 2.42
C VAL A 202 -1.40 17.17 1.16
N ARG A 203 -0.16 16.94 0.74
CA ARG A 203 0.39 17.46 -0.51
C ARG A 203 1.00 16.30 -1.31
N SER A 204 0.36 15.93 -2.41
CA SER A 204 0.94 15.02 -3.40
C SER A 204 1.94 15.77 -4.28
N ARG A 205 3.03 15.11 -4.69
CA ARG A 205 4.12 15.71 -5.47
C ARG A 205 4.78 14.68 -6.39
N ASP A 206 5.06 15.04 -7.63
CA ASP A 206 5.91 14.26 -8.56
C ASP A 206 7.18 15.03 -8.95
N ASP A 207 7.41 16.18 -8.32
CA ASP A 207 8.56 17.07 -8.54
C ASP A 207 9.69 16.85 -7.52
N VAL A 208 9.65 15.77 -6.74
CA VAL A 208 10.63 15.46 -5.69
C VAL A 208 11.33 14.16 -5.98
N ARG A 209 12.65 14.22 -6.11
CA ARG A 209 13.54 13.06 -6.11
C ARG A 209 14.48 13.14 -4.91
N LEU A 210 14.63 12.04 -4.18
CA LEU A 210 15.59 11.91 -3.08
C LEU A 210 16.44 10.67 -3.32
N VAL A 211 17.75 10.85 -3.31
CA VAL A 211 18.72 9.81 -3.63
C VAL A 211 19.87 9.88 -2.62
N PHE A 212 20.31 8.72 -2.14
CA PHE A 212 21.61 8.63 -1.48
C PHE A 212 22.70 8.26 -2.48
N THR A 213 23.77 9.04 -2.45
CA THR A 213 24.98 8.76 -3.22
C THR A 213 26.20 8.96 -2.34
N LYS A 214 27.24 8.16 -2.59
CA LYS A 214 28.55 8.31 -1.93
C LYS A 214 29.47 9.25 -2.70
N GLN A 215 29.10 9.64 -3.91
CA GLN A 215 29.90 10.51 -4.74
C GLN A 215 29.66 11.97 -4.31
N PRO A 216 30.69 12.66 -3.79
CA PRO A 216 30.56 14.07 -3.45
C PRO A 216 30.51 14.92 -4.72
N PRO A 217 30.05 16.18 -4.63
CA PRO A 217 30.17 17.14 -5.71
C PRO A 217 31.65 17.42 -6.04
N SER A 218 31.94 17.73 -7.29
CA SER A 218 33.23 18.21 -7.75
C SER A 218 33.55 19.59 -7.15
N SER A 219 34.83 19.98 -7.17
CA SER A 219 35.26 21.27 -6.61
C SER A 219 34.71 22.50 -7.36
N ASP A 220 34.23 22.31 -8.60
CA ASP A 220 33.55 23.33 -9.40
C ASP A 220 32.03 23.40 -9.15
N GLY A 221 31.49 22.60 -8.22
CA GLY A 221 30.07 22.56 -7.89
C GLY A 221 29.23 21.67 -8.80
N THR A 222 29.85 20.88 -9.68
CA THR A 222 29.15 19.94 -10.55
C THR A 222 29.07 18.53 -9.97
N MET A 223 28.12 17.72 -10.44
CA MET A 223 28.05 16.29 -10.14
C MET A 223 27.56 15.54 -11.39
N PRO A 224 28.20 14.42 -11.79
CA PRO A 224 27.73 13.68 -12.96
C PRO A 224 26.35 13.09 -12.70
N LEU A 225 25.50 13.04 -13.73
CA LEU A 225 24.17 12.45 -13.63
C LEU A 225 24.23 10.99 -13.17
N SER A 226 25.25 10.24 -13.62
CA SER A 226 25.51 8.87 -13.18
C SER A 226 25.72 8.72 -11.65
N ALA A 227 26.12 9.77 -10.94
CA ALA A 227 26.26 9.75 -9.48
C ALA A 227 24.92 9.57 -8.75
N VAL A 228 23.82 10.03 -9.37
CA VAL A 228 22.47 10.02 -8.80
C VAL A 228 21.51 9.11 -9.54
N SER A 229 21.87 8.58 -10.72
CA SER A 229 21.06 7.62 -11.49
C SER A 229 21.76 6.30 -11.77
N GLY A 230 23.04 6.19 -11.44
CA GLY A 230 23.84 4.99 -11.70
C GLY A 230 23.74 3.93 -10.61
N PRO A 231 24.41 2.78 -10.77
CA PRO A 231 24.32 1.63 -9.86
C PRO A 231 24.75 1.90 -8.41
N GLY A 232 25.49 2.97 -8.16
CA GLY A 232 25.94 3.38 -6.82
C GLY A 232 24.94 4.28 -6.08
N ALA A 233 23.83 4.66 -6.74
CA ALA A 233 22.81 5.53 -6.19
C ALA A 233 21.65 4.70 -5.59
N ILE A 234 21.12 5.13 -4.46
CA ILE A 234 19.97 4.50 -3.81
C ILE A 234 18.80 5.48 -3.86
N ASP A 235 17.83 5.21 -4.73
CA ASP A 235 16.60 6.00 -4.82
C ASP A 235 15.73 5.77 -3.57
N ILE A 236 15.45 6.87 -2.87
CA ILE A 236 14.54 6.91 -1.72
C ILE A 236 13.15 7.34 -2.18
N PHE A 237 13.11 8.41 -2.99
CA PHE A 237 11.91 8.86 -3.69
C PHE A 237 12.26 9.02 -5.17
N SER A 238 11.59 8.26 -6.02
CA SER A 238 11.79 8.24 -7.48
C SER A 238 10.49 8.46 -8.27
N SER A 239 9.37 8.65 -7.58
CA SER A 239 8.03 8.72 -8.15
C SER A 239 7.13 9.63 -7.31
N GLU A 240 5.81 9.52 -7.48
CA GLU A 240 4.82 10.27 -6.72
C GLU A 240 5.02 10.10 -5.21
N THR A 241 4.95 11.22 -4.49
CA THR A 241 5.05 11.24 -3.03
C THR A 241 3.84 11.94 -2.43
N LEU A 242 3.60 11.67 -1.14
CA LEU A 242 2.56 12.36 -0.39
C LEU A 242 3.10 12.83 0.95
N SER A 243 3.13 14.15 1.12
CA SER A 243 3.60 14.82 2.32
C SER A 243 2.45 15.28 3.21
N TYR A 244 2.63 15.18 4.53
CA TYR A 244 1.66 15.69 5.50
C TYR A 244 2.33 16.07 6.81
N LEU A 245 1.72 17.01 7.52
CA LEU A 245 2.14 17.44 8.85
C LEU A 245 1.40 16.67 9.93
N VAL A 246 2.13 16.10 10.88
CA VAL A 246 1.55 15.40 12.03
C VAL A 246 2.28 15.79 13.30
N ARG A 247 1.54 15.86 14.41
CA ARG A 247 2.13 15.84 15.74
C ARG A 247 1.84 14.47 16.34
N PRO A 248 2.86 13.63 16.57
CA PRO A 248 2.65 12.31 17.16
C PRO A 248 2.00 12.39 18.54
N SER A 249 1.44 11.26 18.96
CA SER A 249 0.98 11.04 20.33
C SER A 249 2.05 11.40 21.33
N ARG A 250 1.63 11.82 22.54
CA ARG A 250 2.58 12.13 23.61
C ARG A 250 3.42 10.89 23.94
N GLN A 251 4.73 11.07 24.04
CA GLN A 251 5.63 10.06 24.61
C GLN A 251 6.01 10.49 26.02
N ASN A 252 5.89 9.59 27.00
CA ASN A 252 6.19 9.87 28.41
C ASN A 252 5.49 11.14 28.93
N GLY A 253 4.22 11.35 28.53
CA GLY A 253 3.44 12.53 28.90
C GLY A 253 3.83 13.84 28.19
N ARG A 254 4.88 13.86 27.36
CA ARG A 254 5.38 15.05 26.66
C ARG A 254 4.84 15.17 25.24
N LYS A 255 4.43 16.39 24.87
CA LYS A 255 4.07 16.73 23.48
C LYS A 255 5.29 16.59 22.58
N GLN A 256 5.09 15.90 21.46
CA GLN A 256 6.13 15.67 20.46
C GLN A 256 6.28 16.86 19.50
N PRO A 257 7.41 16.99 18.79
CA PRO A 257 7.59 17.99 17.74
C PRO A 257 6.52 17.85 16.64
N LEU A 258 6.33 18.91 15.86
CA LEU A 258 5.61 18.79 14.60
C LEU A 258 6.56 18.10 13.62
N GLU A 259 6.03 17.16 12.85
CA GLU A 259 6.79 16.35 11.90
C GLU A 259 6.19 16.52 10.51
N LEU A 260 7.05 16.69 9.51
CA LEU A 260 6.72 16.50 8.11
C LEU A 260 7.04 15.04 7.76
N THR A 261 6.02 14.29 7.35
CA THR A 261 6.19 12.93 6.84
C THR A 261 5.90 12.93 5.36
N THR A 262 6.77 12.30 4.57
CA THR A 262 6.61 12.08 3.13
C THR A 262 6.58 10.59 2.86
N LEU A 263 5.51 10.11 2.24
CA LEU A 263 5.37 8.72 1.81
C LEU A 263 5.76 8.59 0.35
N SER A 264 6.42 7.49 0.01
CA SER A 264 6.59 7.05 -1.38
C SER A 264 5.29 6.38 -1.83
N LEU A 265 4.71 6.84 -2.93
CA LEU A 265 3.49 6.28 -3.49
C LEU A 265 3.80 5.53 -4.77
N VAL A 266 3.74 4.21 -4.71
CA VAL A 266 3.85 3.34 -5.89
C VAL A 266 2.46 2.75 -6.15
N PRO A 267 1.63 3.31 -7.06
CA PRO A 267 0.24 2.91 -7.22
C PRO A 267 0.07 1.40 -7.44
N ALA A 268 0.90 0.79 -8.28
CA ALA A 268 0.84 -0.65 -8.54
C ALA A 268 1.04 -1.48 -7.26
N MET A 269 1.98 -1.09 -6.40
CA MET A 269 2.25 -1.76 -5.12
C MET A 269 1.09 -1.56 -4.14
N LEU A 270 0.59 -0.33 -4.02
CA LEU A 270 -0.55 0.01 -3.15
C LEU A 270 -1.82 -0.74 -3.56
N LEU A 271 -2.07 -0.90 -4.86
CA LEU A 271 -3.21 -1.66 -5.37
C LEU A 271 -3.03 -3.17 -5.19
N ALA A 272 -1.81 -3.70 -5.31
CA ALA A 272 -1.51 -5.09 -4.98
C ALA A 272 -1.73 -5.37 -3.47
N GLU A 273 -1.24 -4.49 -2.59
CA GLU A 273 -1.54 -4.54 -1.15
C GLU A 273 -3.06 -4.53 -0.90
N THR A 274 -3.79 -3.61 -1.55
CA THR A 274 -5.25 -3.49 -1.44
C THR A 274 -5.95 -4.80 -1.80
N TRP A 275 -5.52 -5.46 -2.88
CA TRP A 275 -6.10 -6.75 -3.30
C TRP A 275 -5.88 -7.84 -2.26
N MET A 276 -4.67 -7.97 -1.71
CA MET A 276 -4.34 -8.97 -0.70
C MET A 276 -5.13 -8.76 0.60
N LEU A 277 -5.27 -7.51 1.03
CA LEU A 277 -6.10 -7.13 2.18
C LEU A 277 -7.58 -7.44 1.93
N ALA A 278 -8.10 -7.08 0.75
CA ALA A 278 -9.49 -7.30 0.37
C ALA A 278 -9.84 -8.79 0.23
N ALA A 279 -8.94 -9.61 -0.32
CA ALA A 279 -9.11 -11.06 -0.42
C ALA A 279 -9.19 -11.70 0.97
N THR A 280 -8.29 -11.31 1.88
CA THR A 280 -8.30 -11.76 3.28
C THR A 280 -9.60 -11.36 3.99
N HIS A 281 -10.04 -10.10 3.82
CA HIS A 281 -11.31 -9.62 4.36
C HIS A 281 -12.50 -10.41 3.80
N ALA A 282 -12.53 -10.67 2.49
CA ALA A 282 -13.62 -11.37 1.84
C ALA A 282 -13.74 -12.83 2.28
N ALA A 283 -12.61 -13.52 2.48
CA ALA A 283 -12.61 -14.88 3.00
C ALA A 283 -13.22 -14.91 4.42
N MET A 284 -12.78 -14.01 5.29
CA MET A 284 -13.35 -13.87 6.64
C MET A 284 -14.83 -13.53 6.65
N PHE A 285 -15.21 -12.59 5.78
CA PHE A 285 -16.59 -12.16 5.64
C PHE A 285 -17.50 -13.31 5.19
N TYR A 286 -17.05 -14.10 4.23
CA TYR A 286 -17.79 -15.26 3.74
C TYR A 286 -18.04 -16.30 4.84
N ILE A 287 -17.03 -16.60 5.66
CA ILE A 287 -17.18 -17.55 6.76
C ILE A 287 -18.15 -17.03 7.81
N ALA A 288 -18.02 -15.76 8.20
CA ALA A 288 -18.96 -15.12 9.12
C ALA A 288 -20.40 -15.13 8.57
N ALA A 289 -20.59 -14.85 7.27
CA ALA A 289 -21.88 -14.90 6.61
C ALA A 289 -22.46 -16.33 6.58
N THR A 290 -21.64 -17.33 6.28
CA THR A 290 -22.06 -18.74 6.25
C THR A 290 -22.53 -19.19 7.63
N GLN A 291 -21.83 -18.80 8.69
CA GLN A 291 -22.26 -19.07 10.07
C GLN A 291 -23.57 -18.36 10.41
N HIS A 292 -23.73 -17.09 10.01
CA HIS A 292 -24.96 -16.31 10.25
C HIS A 292 -26.19 -16.92 9.58
N PHE A 293 -26.03 -17.42 8.36
CA PHE A 293 -27.11 -18.06 7.59
C PHE A 293 -27.18 -19.58 7.77
N ALA A 294 -26.50 -20.16 8.77
CA ALA A 294 -26.56 -21.61 9.01
C ALA A 294 -28.03 -22.08 9.16
N GLY A 295 -28.44 -23.06 8.35
CA GLY A 295 -29.81 -23.57 8.30
C GLY A 295 -30.83 -22.66 7.60
N ARG A 296 -30.40 -21.52 7.02
CA ARG A 296 -31.23 -20.59 6.25
C ARG A 296 -30.72 -20.49 4.81
N LYS A 297 -31.63 -20.28 3.85
CA LYS A 297 -31.26 -20.06 2.44
C LYS A 297 -30.92 -18.59 2.22
N ALA A 298 -29.71 -18.30 1.76
CA ALA A 298 -29.27 -16.96 1.37
C ALA A 298 -28.38 -17.02 0.12
N SER A 299 -28.39 -15.94 -0.67
CA SER A 299 -27.48 -15.77 -1.80
C SER A 299 -26.22 -15.07 -1.32
N LEU A 300 -25.22 -15.85 -0.90
CA LEU A 300 -23.94 -15.32 -0.45
C LEU A 300 -23.03 -14.98 -1.65
N PRO A 301 -22.12 -13.99 -1.51
CA PRO A 301 -21.05 -13.80 -2.48
C PRO A 301 -20.20 -15.06 -2.60
N LYS A 302 -19.55 -15.26 -3.75
CA LYS A 302 -18.68 -16.42 -3.96
C LYS A 302 -17.50 -16.37 -2.99
N TYR A 303 -17.17 -17.50 -2.37
CA TYR A 303 -15.93 -17.63 -1.60
C TYR A 303 -14.72 -17.31 -2.49
N PRO A 304 -13.80 -16.43 -2.05
CA PRO A 304 -12.68 -16.01 -2.87
C PRO A 304 -11.69 -17.14 -3.11
N SER A 305 -11.00 -17.08 -4.24
CA SER A 305 -9.77 -17.85 -4.42
C SER A 305 -8.73 -17.33 -3.44
N LEU A 306 -8.17 -18.22 -2.62
CA LEU A 306 -7.21 -17.83 -1.62
C LEU A 306 -5.84 -17.57 -2.25
N PRO A 307 -5.18 -16.46 -1.92
CA PRO A 307 -3.89 -16.16 -2.51
C PRO A 307 -2.80 -17.03 -1.85
N LEU A 308 -1.95 -17.62 -2.69
CA LEU A 308 -0.77 -18.39 -2.25
C LEU A 308 0.49 -17.52 -2.10
N GLY A 309 0.36 -16.22 -2.35
CA GLY A 309 1.40 -15.22 -2.26
C GLY A 309 1.08 -14.00 -3.11
N PRO A 310 1.92 -12.96 -3.05
CA PRO A 310 3.07 -12.82 -2.16
C PRO A 310 2.67 -12.48 -0.71
N THR A 311 3.53 -12.79 0.27
CA THR A 311 3.45 -12.17 1.61
C THR A 311 3.83 -10.69 1.53
N PRO A 312 3.49 -9.85 2.55
CA PRO A 312 3.96 -8.46 2.59
C PRO A 312 5.47 -8.34 2.43
N GLN A 313 6.25 -9.22 3.07
CA GLN A 313 7.71 -9.25 2.95
C GLN A 313 8.18 -9.55 1.52
N GLN A 314 7.53 -10.49 0.83
CA GLN A 314 7.87 -10.83 -0.54
C GLN A 314 7.50 -9.72 -1.53
N LEU A 315 6.42 -8.99 -1.28
CA LEU A 315 5.98 -7.89 -2.14
C LEU A 315 6.79 -6.62 -1.92
N LEU A 316 7.01 -6.24 -0.66
CA LEU A 316 7.58 -4.94 -0.29
C LEU A 316 9.10 -4.98 -0.17
N GLY A 317 9.65 -6.13 0.26
CA GLY A 317 11.08 -6.28 0.53
C GLY A 317 11.61 -5.17 1.45
N ASP A 318 12.72 -4.55 1.02
CA ASP A 318 13.39 -3.45 1.74
C ASP A 318 12.97 -2.06 1.24
N SER A 319 11.89 -1.97 0.48
CA SER A 319 11.45 -0.70 -0.12
C SER A 319 11.20 0.36 0.95
N VAL A 320 11.67 1.58 0.68
CA VAL A 320 11.37 2.73 1.54
C VAL A 320 9.91 3.13 1.35
N ILE A 321 9.18 3.10 2.46
CA ILE A 321 7.76 3.47 2.52
C ILE A 321 7.61 4.98 2.69
N GLY A 322 8.53 5.60 3.42
CA GLY A 322 8.51 7.03 3.62
C GLY A 322 9.67 7.54 4.46
N MET A 323 9.71 8.85 4.60
CA MET A 323 10.65 9.60 5.40
C MET A 323 9.89 10.46 6.41
N ARG A 324 10.41 10.51 7.62
CA ARG A 324 9.96 11.44 8.66
C ARG A 324 11.02 12.52 8.85
N PHE A 325 10.58 13.75 9.05
CA PHE A 325 11.43 14.88 9.38
C PHE A 325 10.81 15.77 10.47
N PRO A 326 11.42 15.92 11.66
CA PRO A 326 10.94 16.85 12.67
C PRO A 326 11.15 18.30 12.21
N VAL A 327 10.08 19.10 12.16
CA VAL A 327 10.10 20.50 11.69
C VAL A 327 10.07 21.53 12.82
N THR A 328 9.70 21.13 14.04
CA THR A 328 9.78 21.99 15.23
C THR A 328 10.51 21.27 16.35
N THR A 329 10.89 22.01 17.40
CA THR A 329 11.18 21.41 18.70
C THR A 329 9.87 21.02 19.43
N PRO A 330 9.93 20.21 20.51
CA PRO A 330 8.78 19.98 21.37
C PRO A 330 8.22 21.31 21.92
N PRO A 331 6.89 21.51 21.97
CA PRO A 331 6.27 22.78 22.40
C PRO A 331 6.68 23.28 23.80
N ASN A 332 7.07 22.37 24.69
CA ASN A 332 7.49 22.70 26.06
C ASN A 332 9.03 22.78 26.19
N GLY A 333 9.76 22.83 25.08
CA GLY A 333 11.21 22.72 25.05
C GLY A 333 11.71 21.29 25.32
N GLY A 334 13.04 21.14 25.21
CA GLY A 334 13.77 19.89 25.41
C GLY A 334 14.16 19.17 24.11
N PRO A 335 14.82 18.01 24.23
CA PRO A 335 15.41 17.32 23.08
C PRO A 335 14.34 16.80 22.11
N VAL A 336 14.71 16.73 20.83
CA VAL A 336 13.94 16.04 19.80
C VAL A 336 14.25 14.56 19.91
N ASP A 337 13.35 13.79 20.52
CA ASP A 337 13.53 12.34 20.70
C ASP A 337 13.20 11.55 19.41
N ARG A 338 12.55 12.20 18.45
CA ARG A 338 12.11 11.61 17.18
C ARG A 338 12.87 12.22 16.02
N PHE A 339 14.02 11.62 15.72
CA PHE A 339 14.93 12.06 14.67
C PHE A 339 14.34 11.91 13.27
N ALA A 340 14.95 12.63 12.33
CA ALA A 340 14.75 12.39 10.91
C ALA A 340 15.12 10.94 10.57
N GLY A 341 14.49 10.37 9.55
CA GLY A 341 14.84 9.02 9.11
C GLY A 341 13.90 8.40 8.12
N LEU A 342 14.27 7.22 7.66
CA LEU A 342 13.56 6.44 6.66
C LEU A 342 12.85 5.27 7.31
N ALA A 343 11.63 5.02 6.88
CA ALA A 343 10.86 3.86 7.27
C ALA A 343 10.75 2.88 6.11
N SER A 344 11.02 1.61 6.39
CA SER A 344 10.68 0.49 5.52
C SER A 344 9.65 -0.40 6.21
N GLN A 345 9.34 -1.55 5.63
CA GLN A 345 8.56 -2.58 6.30
C GLN A 345 9.33 -3.21 7.48
N LEU A 346 10.66 -3.28 7.40
CA LEU A 346 11.52 -3.91 8.40
C LEU A 346 11.79 -3.03 9.62
N GLY A 347 11.66 -1.71 9.49
CA GLY A 347 11.85 -0.80 10.61
C GLY A 347 12.16 0.63 10.19
N PHE A 348 12.80 1.35 11.10
CA PHE A 348 13.13 2.76 10.95
C PHE A 348 14.64 2.98 11.09
N ALA A 349 15.24 3.62 10.08
CA ALA A 349 16.63 4.03 10.08
C ALA A 349 16.72 5.54 10.32
N SER A 350 17.25 5.93 11.49
CA SER A 350 17.48 7.34 11.81
C SER A 350 18.58 7.94 10.94
N LEU A 351 18.44 9.21 10.62
CA LEU A 351 19.39 10.01 9.86
C LEU A 351 19.82 11.23 10.67
N GLU A 352 21.12 11.50 10.66
CA GLU A 352 21.67 12.78 11.05
C GLU A 352 21.89 13.61 9.78
N ILE A 353 21.32 14.81 9.75
CA ILE A 353 21.39 15.70 8.60
C ILE A 353 22.20 16.93 9.01
N ASP A 354 23.30 17.15 8.32
CA ASP A 354 24.12 18.34 8.46
C ASP A 354 23.49 19.50 7.68
N PHE A 355 22.81 20.39 8.40
CA PHE A 355 22.18 21.57 7.81
C PHE A 355 23.17 22.70 7.52
N GLU A 356 24.32 22.72 8.19
CA GLU A 356 25.31 23.78 8.05
C GLU A 356 26.09 23.64 6.73
N ASN A 357 26.32 22.39 6.28
CA ASN A 357 27.07 22.10 5.05
C ASN A 357 26.17 21.81 3.83
N LYS A 358 25.03 22.51 3.71
CA LYS A 358 24.15 22.39 2.53
C LYS A 358 24.76 23.09 1.31
N THR A 359 24.90 22.36 0.21
CA THR A 359 25.40 22.89 -1.08
C THR A 359 24.38 22.65 -2.20
N SER A 360 24.32 23.58 -3.16
CA SER A 360 23.59 23.39 -4.42
C SER A 360 24.57 22.93 -5.50
N VAL A 361 24.16 21.94 -6.29
CA VAL A 361 25.02 21.32 -7.30
C VAL A 361 24.33 21.28 -8.64
N GLU A 362 25.10 21.44 -9.72
CA GLU A 362 24.63 21.27 -11.08
C GLU A 362 24.86 19.82 -11.53
N LEU A 363 23.81 19.15 -12.00
CA LEU A 363 23.93 17.82 -12.58
C LEU A 363 24.37 17.93 -14.03
N VAL A 364 25.51 17.32 -14.36
CA VAL A 364 26.09 17.35 -15.71
C VAL A 364 25.95 15.98 -16.36
N ASN A 365 25.51 15.95 -17.62
CA ASN A 365 25.35 14.70 -18.34
C ASN A 365 26.72 14.13 -18.75
N ASP A 366 27.07 12.97 -18.20
CA ASP A 366 28.30 12.23 -18.47
C ASP A 366 28.09 10.97 -19.33
N THR A 367 26.88 10.76 -19.86
CA THR A 367 26.51 9.55 -20.63
C THR A 367 27.13 9.45 -22.04
N HIS A 368 28.08 10.31 -22.42
CA HIS A 368 28.77 10.27 -23.72
C HIS A 368 30.25 9.83 -23.67
N THR A 369 30.80 9.51 -22.50
CA THR A 369 32.26 9.28 -22.36
C THR A 369 32.68 7.80 -22.38
N ILE A 370 31.88 6.89 -22.95
CA ILE A 370 32.20 5.45 -23.00
C ILE A 370 32.57 4.95 -24.42
N GLU A 371 32.29 5.69 -25.48
CA GLU A 371 32.62 5.23 -26.86
C GLU A 371 33.98 5.67 -27.40
N SER A 372 34.70 6.61 -26.75
CA SER A 372 35.97 7.14 -27.30
C SER A 372 37.25 6.43 -26.86
N GLU A 373 37.21 5.48 -25.92
CA GLU A 373 38.44 4.81 -25.42
C GLU A 373 38.75 3.45 -26.09
N LYS A 374 37.98 3.01 -27.09
CA LYS A 374 38.25 1.72 -27.79
C LYS A 374 39.06 1.81 -29.07
N HIS A 375 39.57 2.97 -29.48
CA HIS A 375 40.33 3.11 -30.74
C HIS A 375 41.65 3.88 -30.60
N THR A 376 42.59 3.33 -29.82
CA THR A 376 44.03 3.57 -30.06
C THR A 376 44.84 2.32 -29.70
N ALA A 377 44.89 1.35 -30.61
CA ALA A 377 46.01 0.42 -30.73
C ALA A 377 46.22 0.14 -32.22
N SER A 378 47.23 0.78 -32.80
CA SER A 378 47.74 0.48 -34.15
C SER A 378 48.79 -0.64 -34.06
N PRO A 379 48.99 -1.43 -35.13
CA PRO A 379 49.70 -2.71 -35.10
C PRO A 379 51.20 -2.52 -35.36
N ASP A 380 52.03 -3.40 -34.80
CA ASP A 380 53.38 -3.59 -35.32
C ASP A 380 53.75 -5.08 -35.38
N GLU A 381 54.52 -5.39 -36.42
CA GLU A 381 54.69 -6.67 -37.09
C GLU A 381 55.61 -7.66 -36.35
N GLY A 382 55.43 -8.96 -36.59
CA GLY A 382 56.29 -9.97 -35.95
C GLY A 382 56.17 -11.43 -36.40
N LYS A 383 56.29 -11.69 -37.70
CA LYS A 383 56.81 -12.93 -38.34
C LYS A 383 55.98 -14.23 -38.36
N LEU A 384 55.78 -14.66 -39.62
CA LEU A 384 55.41 -16.00 -40.09
C LEU A 384 56.45 -17.08 -39.73
N SER A 385 55.96 -18.30 -39.48
CA SER A 385 56.47 -19.50 -40.15
C SER A 385 55.40 -20.61 -40.21
N VAL A 386 55.36 -21.24 -41.38
CA VAL A 386 54.45 -22.24 -41.95
C VAL A 386 54.71 -23.65 -41.42
N SER A 387 53.68 -24.50 -41.27
CA SER A 387 53.59 -25.82 -41.95
C SER A 387 52.32 -26.61 -41.58
N ASP A 388 51.50 -26.84 -42.60
CA ASP A 388 50.87 -28.11 -43.05
C ASP A 388 50.39 -29.13 -41.99
N ASP A 389 49.06 -29.34 -41.93
CA ASP A 389 48.44 -30.53 -42.53
C ASP A 389 46.90 -30.55 -42.39
N VAL A 390 46.23 -30.86 -43.49
CA VAL A 390 44.79 -31.11 -43.70
C VAL A 390 44.72 -32.56 -44.22
N PRO A 391 43.80 -33.45 -43.76
CA PRO A 391 42.48 -33.49 -44.42
C PRO A 391 41.25 -33.98 -43.63
N ILE A 392 40.14 -33.25 -43.86
CA ILE A 392 38.83 -33.69 -44.41
C ILE A 392 38.17 -34.96 -43.84
N ALA A 393 36.97 -34.82 -43.25
CA ALA A 393 35.71 -35.42 -43.75
C ALA A 393 34.47 -35.02 -42.91
N GLU A 394 33.44 -34.51 -43.60
CA GLU A 394 32.05 -34.32 -43.12
C GLU A 394 31.23 -35.64 -43.25
N PRO A 395 29.87 -35.66 -43.29
CA PRO A 395 28.89 -35.57 -42.19
C PRO A 395 27.85 -36.74 -42.23
N THR A 396 27.02 -36.93 -41.19
CA THR A 396 25.60 -37.45 -41.23
C THR A 396 25.10 -37.67 -39.79
N LYS A 397 24.03 -37.02 -39.29
CA LYS A 397 22.57 -37.25 -39.48
C LYS A 397 22.06 -38.68 -39.22
N HIS A 398 21.15 -38.76 -38.23
CA HIS A 398 19.96 -39.62 -38.02
C HIS A 398 19.98 -40.31 -36.64
N SER A 399 19.15 -39.87 -35.68
CA SER A 399 17.71 -40.13 -35.45
C SER A 399 17.49 -41.26 -34.42
N GLU A 400 16.64 -40.93 -33.43
CA GLU A 400 15.72 -41.81 -32.70
C GLU A 400 16.29 -42.93 -31.80
N SER A 401 16.09 -42.79 -30.49
CA SER A 401 15.00 -43.47 -29.77
C SER A 401 14.69 -42.77 -28.45
#